data_AF-A0A940E7L7-F1
#
_entry.id   AF-A0A940E7L7-F1
#
_cell.length_a   1.000
_cell.length_b   1.000
_cell.length_c   1.000
_cell.angle_alpha   90.00
_cell.angle_beta   90.00
_cell.angle_gamma   90.00
#
_symmetry.space_group_name_H-M   'P 1'
#
loop_
_entity.id
_entity.type
_entity.pdbx_description
1 polymer ?
#
loop_
_entity_poly.entity_id
_entity_poly.type
_entity_poly.pdbx_seq_one_letter_code
_entity_poly.pdbx_strand_id
1 'polypeptide(L)'
;MALDRWIALVLLGVCLAYGYAAWFTMDGSLPPFMQRNPIWPSTFPKVLSVLGIIACTIILLGFEKSEPKAADIDYRRLGDYHLNQALMLLALMVIYALCLRPVGFLISTSAFLILGSFILGERKWHIMLPVAFIATGAVWYLVQEVLGIYMRPLPGIFGG
;
A
#
# COMPACT_ATOMS: atom_id res chain seq x y z
N MET A 1 -1.57 -25.10 -10.57
CA MET A 1 -2.56 -24.90 -11.66
C MET A 1 -4.00 -24.90 -11.18
N ALA A 2 -4.56 -25.99 -10.63
CA ALA A 2 -5.96 -25.97 -10.15
C ALA A 2 -6.15 -25.01 -8.96
N LEU A 3 -5.27 -25.06 -7.96
CA LEU A 3 -5.32 -24.19 -6.79
C LEU A 3 -5.19 -22.71 -7.16
N ASP A 4 -4.24 -22.36 -8.03
CA ASP A 4 -4.00 -20.97 -8.46
C ASP A 4 -5.21 -20.40 -9.22
N ARG A 5 -5.89 -21.23 -10.03
CA ARG A 5 -7.15 -20.86 -10.69
C ARG A 5 -8.30 -20.68 -9.70
N TRP A 6 -8.41 -21.53 -8.66
CA TRP A 6 -9.40 -21.36 -7.60
C TRP A 6 -9.16 -20.09 -6.78
N ILE A 7 -7.90 -19.81 -6.42
CA ILE A 7 -7.51 -18.57 -5.75
C ILE A 7 -7.83 -17.37 -6.64
N ALA A 8 -7.50 -17.44 -7.94
CA ALA A 8 -7.82 -16.39 -8.89
C ALA A 8 -9.33 -16.16 -9.06
N LEU A 9 -10.16 -17.22 -9.03
CA LEU A 9 -11.63 -17.10 -9.06
C LEU A 9 -12.16 -16.38 -7.82
N VAL A 10 -11.69 -16.76 -6.63
CA VAL A 10 -12.10 -16.12 -5.37
C VAL A 10 -11.67 -14.65 -5.36
N LEU A 11 -10.42 -14.38 -5.74
CA LEU A 11 -9.88 -13.02 -5.77
C LEU A 11 -10.60 -12.16 -6.82
N LEU A 12 -10.94 -12.72 -7.98
CA LEU A 12 -11.74 -12.04 -9.01
C LEU A 12 -13.12 -11.68 -8.46
N GLY A 13 -13.78 -12.59 -7.74
CA GLY A 13 -15.04 -12.30 -7.06
C GLY A 13 -14.93 -11.14 -6.07
N VAL A 14 -13.85 -11.09 -5.28
CA VAL A 14 -13.56 -9.98 -4.37
C VAL A 14 -13.32 -8.68 -5.14
N CYS A 15 -12.53 -8.70 -6.22
CA CYS A 15 -12.29 -7.51 -7.05
C CYS A 15 -13.56 -6.98 -7.70
N LEU A 16 -14.45 -7.86 -8.15
CA LEU A 16 -15.75 -7.46 -8.72
C LEU A 16 -16.66 -6.86 -7.65
N ALA A 17 -16.78 -7.48 -6.47
CA ALA A 17 -17.58 -6.95 -5.37
C ALA A 17 -17.04 -5.58 -4.88
N TYR A 18 -15.72 -5.49 -4.72
CA TYR A 18 -15.04 -4.26 -4.31
C TYR A 18 -15.15 -3.17 -5.37
N GLY A 19 -15.02 -3.51 -6.65
CA GLY A 19 -15.27 -2.62 -7.78
C GLY A 19 -16.72 -2.14 -7.81
N TYR A 20 -17.70 -3.04 -7.73
CA TYR A 20 -19.12 -2.68 -7.69
C TYR A 20 -19.41 -1.68 -6.56
N ALA A 21 -18.88 -1.93 -5.35
CA ALA A 21 -19.00 -0.99 -4.25
C ALA A 21 -18.36 0.37 -4.60
N ALA A 22 -17.16 0.38 -5.19
CA ALA A 22 -16.46 1.60 -5.56
C ALA A 22 -17.18 2.45 -6.62
N TRP A 23 -17.78 1.85 -7.65
CA TRP A 23 -18.48 2.58 -8.72
C TRP A 23 -19.91 2.98 -8.35
N PHE A 24 -20.64 2.15 -7.62
CA PHE A 24 -22.07 2.36 -7.41
C PHE A 24 -22.41 2.89 -6.02
N THR A 25 -21.74 2.40 -4.98
CA THR A 25 -22.06 2.78 -3.60
C THR A 25 -21.26 4.00 -3.13
N MET A 26 -19.96 4.03 -3.44
CA MET A 26 -19.11 5.13 -3.00
C MET A 26 -19.43 6.41 -3.78
N ASP A 27 -19.45 6.37 -5.11
CA ASP A 27 -19.68 7.57 -5.94
C ASP A 27 -21.02 8.26 -5.67
N GLY A 28 -22.10 7.48 -5.51
CA GLY A 28 -23.44 8.02 -5.23
C GLY A 28 -23.59 8.62 -3.83
N SER A 29 -22.71 8.26 -2.89
CA SER A 29 -22.72 8.75 -1.52
C SER A 29 -21.81 9.97 -1.27
N LEU A 30 -21.05 10.40 -2.28
CA LEU A 30 -20.09 11.50 -2.14
C LEU A 30 -20.82 12.85 -2.04
N PRO A 31 -20.55 13.65 -0.99
CA PRO A 31 -21.06 15.01 -0.90
C PRO A 31 -20.57 15.89 -2.08
N PRO A 32 -21.32 16.94 -2.47
CA PRO A 32 -20.98 17.79 -3.62
C PRO A 32 -19.60 18.45 -3.55
N PHE A 33 -19.06 18.69 -2.35
CA PHE A 33 -17.70 19.24 -2.19
C PHE A 33 -16.60 18.23 -2.55
N MET A 34 -16.85 16.93 -2.36
CA MET A 34 -15.86 15.87 -2.61
C MET A 34 -15.82 15.46 -4.08
N GLN A 35 -16.95 15.60 -4.78
CA GLN A 35 -17.05 15.37 -6.23
C GLN A 35 -16.26 16.40 -7.04
N ARG A 36 -16.00 17.59 -6.48
CA ARG A 36 -15.21 18.65 -7.12
C ARG A 36 -13.71 18.43 -7.03
N ASN A 37 -13.25 17.47 -6.22
CA ASN A 37 -11.83 17.13 -6.15
C ASN A 37 -11.42 16.29 -7.36
N PRO A 38 -10.18 16.44 -7.85
CA PRO A 38 -9.68 15.71 -9.02
C PRO A 38 -9.61 14.20 -8.78
N ILE A 39 -9.51 13.75 -7.52
CA ILE A 39 -9.48 12.34 -7.13
C ILE A 39 -10.47 12.11 -6.00
N TRP A 40 -11.25 11.04 -6.14
CA TRP A 40 -12.27 10.65 -5.19
C TRP A 40 -11.76 9.51 -4.30
N PRO A 41 -12.33 9.30 -3.11
CA PRO A 41 -12.00 8.14 -2.28
C PRO A 41 -12.18 6.80 -2.99
N SER A 42 -13.08 6.76 -3.99
CA SER A 42 -13.33 5.59 -4.82
C SER A 42 -12.28 5.38 -5.93
N THR A 43 -11.46 6.36 -6.29
CA THR A 43 -10.50 6.25 -7.40
C THR A 43 -9.46 5.15 -7.16
N PHE A 44 -8.90 5.04 -5.95
CA PHE A 44 -7.96 3.96 -5.62
C PHE A 44 -8.63 2.56 -5.66
N PRO A 45 -9.79 2.35 -5.02
CA PRO A 45 -10.57 1.12 -5.16
C PRO A 45 -10.89 0.73 -6.61
N LYS A 46 -11.25 1.72 -7.44
CA LYS A 46 -11.53 1.52 -8.87
C LYS A 46 -10.31 1.02 -9.63
N VAL A 47 -9.16 1.66 -9.45
CA VAL A 47 -7.91 1.23 -10.12
C VAL A 47 -7.51 -0.17 -9.65
N LEU A 48 -7.55 -0.44 -8.35
CA LEU A 48 -7.15 -1.74 -7.79
C LEU A 48 -8.06 -2.87 -8.29
N SER A 49 -9.37 -2.65 -8.35
CA SER A 49 -10.32 -3.64 -8.86
C SER A 49 -10.13 -3.92 -10.35
N VAL A 50 -9.87 -2.90 -11.19
CA VAL A 50 -9.57 -3.10 -12.62
C VAL A 50 -8.28 -3.88 -12.82
N LEU A 51 -7.19 -3.49 -12.15
CA LEU A 51 -5.92 -4.20 -12.22
C LEU A 51 -6.05 -5.64 -11.71
N GLY A 52 -6.79 -5.85 -10.62
CA GLY A 52 -7.09 -7.16 -10.07
C GLY A 52 -7.88 -8.04 -11.03
N ILE A 53 -8.92 -7.50 -11.68
CA ILE A 53 -9.70 -8.23 -12.70
C ILE A 53 -8.80 -8.64 -13.87
N ILE A 54 -7.94 -7.74 -14.37
CA ILE A 54 -6.99 -8.04 -15.44
C ILE A 54 -6.04 -9.16 -15.02
N ALA A 55 -5.40 -9.03 -13.85
CA ALA A 55 -4.46 -10.02 -13.33
C ALA A 55 -5.13 -11.39 -13.13
N CYS A 56 -6.30 -11.45 -12.50
CA CYS A 56 -7.04 -12.68 -12.33
C CYS A 56 -7.44 -13.31 -13.67
N THR A 57 -7.85 -12.49 -14.65
CA THR A 57 -8.21 -12.99 -15.99
C THR A 57 -7.00 -13.63 -16.68
N ILE A 58 -5.82 -13.02 -16.58
CA ILE A 58 -4.56 -13.59 -17.12
C ILE A 58 -4.25 -14.95 -16.48
N ILE A 59 -4.40 -15.07 -15.15
CA ILE A 59 -4.18 -16.33 -14.42
C ILE A 59 -5.21 -17.40 -14.82
N LEU A 60 -6.48 -17.03 -14.96
CA LEU A 60 -7.55 -17.96 -15.36
C LEU A 60 -7.38 -18.46 -16.79
N LEU A 61 -6.96 -17.59 -17.71
CA LEU A 61 -6.64 -17.94 -19.10
C LEU A 61 -5.35 -18.77 -19.22
N GLY A 62 -4.58 -18.90 -18.15
CA GLY A 62 -3.38 -19.74 -18.11
C GLY A 62 -2.21 -19.19 -18.94
N PHE A 63 -2.15 -17.87 -19.14
CA PHE A 63 -1.01 -17.20 -19.78
C PHE A 63 0.24 -17.16 -18.89
N GLU A 64 0.15 -17.65 -17.66
CA GLU A 64 1.25 -17.72 -16.72
C GLU A 64 2.19 -18.87 -17.12
N LYS A 65 3.46 -18.54 -17.43
CA LYS A 65 4.52 -19.55 -17.44
C LYS A 65 4.66 -20.07 -16.02
N SER A 66 4.62 -21.39 -15.86
CA SER A 66 4.87 -22.09 -14.60
C SER A 66 6.26 -21.75 -14.06
N GLU A 67 6.40 -20.64 -13.34
CA GLU A 67 7.53 -20.42 -12.44
C GLU A 67 7.50 -21.54 -11.40
N PRO A 68 8.67 -22.10 -11.03
CA PRO A 68 8.72 -23.14 -10.01
C PRO A 68 8.17 -22.55 -8.71
N LYS A 69 7.12 -23.18 -8.17
CA LYS A 69 6.53 -22.88 -6.87
C LYS A 69 7.63 -22.54 -5.87
N ALA A 70 7.73 -21.27 -5.49
CA ALA A 70 8.56 -20.89 -4.35
C ALA A 70 8.01 -21.63 -3.13
N ALA A 71 8.86 -22.51 -2.60
CA ALA A 71 8.79 -23.31 -1.38
C ALA A 71 7.43 -23.38 -0.66
N ASP A 72 6.92 -24.61 -0.50
CA ASP A 72 5.98 -24.96 0.56
C ASP A 72 6.45 -24.28 1.86
N ILE A 73 5.62 -23.36 2.38
CA ILE A 73 5.85 -22.75 3.68
C ILE A 73 5.67 -23.89 4.68
N ASP A 74 6.77 -24.45 5.17
CA ASP A 74 6.72 -25.53 6.16
C ASP A 74 6.18 -24.95 7.46
N TYR A 75 4.90 -25.20 7.74
CA TYR A 75 4.19 -24.72 8.93
C TYR A 75 4.91 -25.11 10.24
N ARG A 76 5.80 -26.11 10.23
CA ARG A 76 6.59 -26.56 11.38
C ARG A 76 7.89 -25.79 11.59
N ARG A 77 8.33 -25.01 10.61
CA ARG A 77 9.56 -24.17 10.65
C ARG A 77 9.25 -22.68 10.54
N LEU A 78 8.06 -22.25 10.96
CA LEU A 78 7.71 -20.83 11.00
C LEU A 78 8.74 -20.02 11.82
N GLY A 79 9.31 -20.61 12.88
CA GLY A 79 10.36 -19.99 13.71
C GLY A 79 11.71 -19.77 13.04
N ASP A 80 12.01 -20.47 11.94
CA ASP A 80 13.26 -20.28 11.15
C ASP A 80 13.14 -19.09 10.18
N TYR A 81 11.93 -18.57 9.95
CA TYR A 81 11.74 -17.36 9.18
C TYR A 81 12.14 -16.13 10.01
N HIS A 82 12.44 -15.02 9.34
CA HIS A 82 12.72 -13.71 9.96
C HIS A 82 11.48 -13.09 10.64
N LEU A 83 10.76 -13.86 11.47
CA LEU A 83 9.55 -13.46 12.17
C LEU A 83 9.79 -12.26 13.07
N ASN A 84 10.97 -12.17 13.70
CA ASN A 84 11.33 -11.02 14.53
C ASN A 84 11.36 -9.73 13.69
N GLN A 85 11.94 -9.79 12.48
CA GLN A 85 11.99 -8.67 11.55
C GLN A 85 10.59 -8.30 11.04
N ALA A 86 9.77 -9.30 10.70
CA ALA A 86 8.38 -9.09 10.28
C ALA A 86 7.54 -8.45 11.41
N LEU A 87 7.67 -8.93 12.65
CA LEU A 87 6.98 -8.39 13.81
C LEU A 87 7.43 -6.95 14.09
N MET A 88 8.73 -6.66 13.97
CA MET A 88 9.26 -5.32 14.18
C MET A 88 8.80 -4.34 13.10
N LEU A 89 8.69 -4.78 11.84
CA LEU A 89 8.08 -4.00 10.76
C LEU A 89 6.59 -3.75 11.00
N LEU A 90 5.83 -4.76 11.44
CA LEU A 90 4.42 -4.58 11.79
C LEU A 90 4.24 -3.57 12.92
N ALA A 91 5.05 -3.65 13.97
CA ALA A 91 5.05 -2.66 15.04
C ALA A 91 5.41 -1.25 14.51
N LEU A 92 6.40 -1.16 13.62
CA LEU A 92 6.79 0.10 12.98
C LEU A 92 5.66 0.69 12.14
N MET A 93 4.87 -0.14 11.43
CA MET A 93 3.70 0.31 10.68
C MET A 93 2.63 0.90 11.59
N VAL A 94 2.39 0.31 12.76
CA VAL A 94 1.46 0.84 13.76
C VAL A 94 1.95 2.18 14.30
N ILE A 95 3.24 2.27 14.67
CA ILE A 95 3.85 3.53 15.14
C ILE A 95 3.74 4.62 14.06
N TYR A 96 4.04 4.29 12.80
CA TYR A 96 3.89 5.20 11.67
C TYR A 96 2.46 5.72 11.54
N ALA A 97 1.45 4.83 11.61
CA ALA A 97 0.05 5.20 11.54
C ALA A 97 -0.38 6.14 12.68
N LEU A 98 0.12 5.91 13.89
CA LEU A 98 -0.12 6.78 15.04
C LEU A 98 0.59 8.14 14.91
N CYS A 99 1.80 8.16 14.36
CA CYS A 99 2.61 9.37 14.16
C CYS A 99 2.16 10.23 12.97
N LEU A 100 1.43 9.67 12.01
CA LEU A 100 0.94 10.40 10.83
C LEU A 100 0.14 11.66 11.20
N ARG A 101 -0.75 11.55 12.18
CA ARG A 101 -1.63 12.67 12.58
C ARG A 101 -0.92 13.76 13.40
N PRO A 102 -0.10 13.44 14.42
CA PRO A 102 0.58 14.47 15.24
C PRO A 102 1.87 15.02 14.62
N VAL A 103 2.68 14.18 13.96
CA VAL A 103 4.04 14.56 13.50
C VAL A 103 4.07 15.07 12.05
N GLY A 104 3.07 14.71 11.24
CA GLY A 104 2.99 15.08 9.83
C GLY A 104 3.66 14.06 8.90
N PHE A 105 3.26 14.11 7.62
CA PHE A 105 3.60 13.08 6.63
C PHE A 105 5.10 12.99 6.35
N LEU A 106 5.80 14.12 6.17
CA LEU A 106 7.21 14.11 5.75
C LEU A 106 8.11 13.44 6.81
N ILE A 107 7.92 13.78 8.08
CA ILE A 107 8.74 13.26 9.17
C ILE A 107 8.40 11.80 9.44
N SER A 108 7.10 11.47 9.51
CA SER A 108 6.65 10.10 9.80
C SER A 108 7.10 9.13 8.70
N THR A 109 6.95 9.48 7.43
CA THR A 109 7.31 8.61 6.30
C THR A 109 8.83 8.49 6.13
N SER A 110 9.58 9.59 6.31
CA SER A 110 11.05 9.52 6.27
C SER A 110 11.60 8.64 7.40
N ALA A 111 11.07 8.79 8.62
CA ALA A 111 11.45 7.96 9.75
C ALA A 111 11.06 6.49 9.54
N PHE A 112 9.86 6.23 9.00
CA PHE A 112 9.40 4.88 8.66
C PHE A 112 10.31 4.21 7.63
N LEU A 113 10.70 4.91 6.55
CA LEU A 113 11.59 4.35 5.53
C LEU A 113 13.00 4.10 6.08
N ILE A 114 13.56 5.04 6.85
CA ILE A 114 14.88 4.90 7.46
C ILE A 114 14.91 3.73 8.46
N LEU A 115 13.95 3.70 9.39
CA LEU A 115 13.88 2.62 10.37
C LEU A 115 13.53 1.31 9.69
N GLY A 116 12.60 1.28 8.75
CA GLY A 116 12.23 0.09 8.00
C GLY A 116 13.42 -0.54 7.25
N SER A 117 14.19 0.26 6.51
CA SER A 117 15.44 -0.18 5.86
C SER A 117 16.47 -0.68 6.87
N PHE A 118 16.61 -0.01 8.02
CA PHE A 118 17.52 -0.45 9.08
C PHE A 118 17.11 -1.81 9.68
N ILE A 119 15.81 -2.00 9.92
CA ILE A 119 15.23 -3.29 10.36
C ILE A 119 15.46 -4.38 9.31
N LEU A 120 15.42 -4.01 8.03
CA LEU A 120 15.72 -4.89 6.90
C LEU A 120 17.21 -5.27 6.80
N GLY A 121 18.08 -4.67 7.61
CA GLY A 121 19.52 -4.94 7.61
C GLY A 121 20.30 -4.11 6.59
N GLU A 122 19.69 -3.11 5.95
CA GLU A 122 20.39 -2.22 5.03
C GLU A 122 21.33 -1.28 5.81
N ARG A 123 22.65 -1.54 5.75
CA ARG A 123 23.67 -0.77 6.51
C ARG A 123 24.27 0.42 5.76
N LYS A 124 23.81 0.71 4.54
CA LYS A 124 24.34 1.80 3.71
C LYS A 124 23.62 3.12 3.98
N TRP A 125 23.93 3.73 5.12
CA TRP A 125 23.35 5.01 5.56
C TRP A 125 23.38 6.12 4.49
N HIS A 126 24.46 6.17 3.69
CA HIS A 126 24.61 7.16 2.61
C HIS A 126 23.62 7.00 1.46
N ILE A 127 23.02 5.82 1.27
CA ILE A 127 22.01 5.57 0.23
C ILE A 127 20.60 5.63 0.84
N MET A 128 20.42 5.01 2.00
CA MET A 128 19.14 4.96 2.70
C MET A 128 18.58 6.36 2.97
N LEU A 129 19.42 7.27 3.45
CA LEU A 129 19.00 8.61 3.85
C LEU A 129 18.49 9.44 2.65
N PRO A 130 19.24 9.66 1.56
CA PRO A 130 18.74 10.40 0.40
C PRO A 130 17.54 9.70 -0.26
N VAL A 131 17.52 8.37 -0.35
CA VAL A 131 16.38 7.64 -0.92
C VAL A 131 15.11 7.87 -0.10
N ALA A 132 15.19 7.78 1.23
CA ALA A 132 14.04 8.01 2.10
C ALA A 132 13.49 9.44 1.97
N PHE A 133 14.36 10.45 1.94
CA PHE A 133 13.95 11.85 1.77
C PHE A 133 13.39 12.14 0.37
N ILE A 134 14.04 11.63 -0.69
CA ILE A 134 13.57 11.81 -2.08
C ILE A 134 12.24 11.10 -2.28
N ALA A 135 12.10 9.86 -1.82
CA ALA A 135 10.86 9.10 -1.94
C ALA A 135 9.72 9.79 -1.16
N THR A 136 9.99 10.21 0.07
CA THR A 136 8.99 10.92 0.88
C THR A 136 8.59 12.25 0.24
N GLY A 137 9.57 13.03 -0.24
CA GLY A 137 9.32 14.30 -0.92
C GLY A 137 8.56 14.14 -2.25
N ALA A 138 8.89 13.11 -3.03
CA ALA A 138 8.20 12.80 -4.29
C ALA A 138 6.74 12.39 -4.05
N VAL A 139 6.49 11.52 -3.07
CA VAL A 139 5.12 11.11 -2.71
C VAL A 139 4.34 12.31 -2.15
N TRP A 140 4.98 13.12 -1.29
CA TRP A 140 4.35 14.32 -0.76
C TRP A 140 3.98 15.31 -1.87
N TYR A 141 4.89 15.58 -2.80
CA TYR A 141 4.64 16.47 -3.93
C TYR A 141 3.51 15.95 -4.81
N LEU A 142 3.50 14.65 -5.13
CA LEU A 142 2.39 14.05 -5.85
C LEU A 142 1.08 14.26 -5.10
N VAL A 143 1.01 13.87 -3.83
CA VAL A 143 -0.26 13.90 -3.10
C VAL A 143 -0.77 15.33 -2.83
N GLN A 144 0.13 16.23 -2.44
CA GLN A 144 -0.26 17.58 -2.05
C GLN A 144 -0.48 18.48 -3.26
N GLU A 145 0.49 18.55 -4.19
CA GLU A 145 0.43 19.47 -5.34
C GLU A 145 -0.34 18.88 -6.51
N VAL A 146 -0.16 17.59 -6.82
CA VAL A 146 -0.80 16.97 -7.99
C VAL A 146 -2.22 16.48 -7.67
N LEU A 147 -2.39 15.82 -6.52
CA LEU A 147 -3.68 15.26 -6.14
C LEU A 147 -4.58 16.28 -5.40
N GLY A 148 -4.01 17.38 -4.87
CA GLY A 148 -4.76 18.40 -4.11
C GLY A 148 -5.39 17.85 -2.81
N ILE A 149 -4.95 16.68 -2.36
CA ILE A 149 -5.43 16.06 -1.13
C ILE A 149 -4.57 16.62 0.00
N TYR A 150 -5.21 17.39 0.89
CA TYR A 150 -4.51 17.98 2.02
C TYR A 150 -4.00 16.89 2.98
N MET A 151 -2.71 16.60 2.89
CA MET A 151 -1.98 15.86 3.92
C MET A 151 -1.18 16.86 4.73
N ARG A 152 -1.31 16.86 6.05
CA ARG A 152 -0.56 17.79 6.93
C ARG A 152 0.94 17.56 6.75
N PRO A 153 1.68 18.52 6.16
CA PRO A 153 3.11 18.33 5.87
C PRO A 153 3.96 18.42 7.14
N LEU A 154 3.50 19.18 8.12
CA LEU A 154 4.23 19.56 9.33
C LEU A 154 3.48 19.10 10.59
N PRO A 155 4.20 18.88 11.71
CA PRO A 155 3.61 18.49 12.97
C PRO A 155 2.58 19.52 13.43
N GLY A 156 1.50 19.07 14.06
CA GLY A 156 0.37 19.90 14.50
C GLY A 156 0.72 21.00 15.52
N ILE A 157 1.99 21.13 15.89
CA ILE A 157 2.54 22.21 16.71
C ILE A 157 2.83 23.47 15.86
N PHE A 158 3.05 23.33 14.54
CA PHE A 158 3.47 24.43 13.65
C PHE A 158 2.47 24.79 12.54
N GLY A 159 1.30 24.14 12.44
CA GLY A 159 0.32 24.44 11.39
C GLY A 159 -1.12 24.17 11.84
N GLY A 160 -1.93 25.24 11.91
CA GLY A 160 -3.39 25.19 12.09
C GLY A 160 -4.08 24.48 10.95
#